data_AF-A0A848TJE8-F1
#
_entry.id   AF-A0A848TJE8-F1
#
_cell.length_a   1.000
_cell.length_b   1.000
_cell.length_c   1.000
_cell.angle_alpha   90.00
_cell.angle_beta   90.00
_cell.angle_gamma   90.00
#
_symmetry.space_group_name_H-M   'P 1'
#
loop_
_entity.id
_entity.type
_entity.pdbx_description
1 polymer ?
#
loop_
_entity_poly.entity_id
_entity_poly.type
_entity_poly.pdbx_seq_one_letter_code
_entity_poly.pdbx_strand_id
1 'polypeptide(L)' 'MPKRLRLTRRFPVAMTEDAYRKLRSFAREAGLDEGEALSFLFENFNSVIDHKNLTTRLRLFNSELEARKR' A
#
# COMPACT_ATOMS: atom_id res chain seq x y z
N MET A 1 -20.79 8.25 15.55
CA MET A 1 -19.97 7.07 15.91
C MET A 1 -19.03 6.79 14.75
N PRO A 2 -17.73 6.50 15.00
CA PRO A 2 -16.81 6.17 13.92
C PRO A 2 -17.28 4.92 13.16
N LYS A 3 -17.09 4.92 11.84
CA LYS A 3 -17.35 3.75 10.98
C LYS A 3 -16.54 2.57 11.51
N ARG A 4 -17.18 1.41 11.71
CA ARG A 4 -16.47 0.20 12.16
C ARG A 4 -15.51 -0.26 11.07
N LEU A 5 -14.24 -0.42 11.42
CA LEU A 5 -13.26 -1.09 10.56
C LEU A 5 -13.55 -2.60 10.57
N ARG A 6 -14.07 -3.13 9.46
CA ARG A 6 -14.35 -4.55 9.29
C ARG A 6 -13.47 -5.12 8.18
N LEU A 7 -12.43 -5.86 8.58
CA LEU A 7 -11.54 -6.55 7.65
C LEU A 7 -12.23 -7.81 7.08
N THR A 8 -13.00 -7.63 6.02
CA THR A 8 -13.82 -8.71 5.43
C THR A 8 -13.15 -9.48 4.29
N ARG A 9 -12.00 -8.99 3.80
CA ARG A 9 -11.27 -9.59 2.68
C ARG A 9 -9.91 -10.06 3.14
N ARG A 10 -9.65 -11.36 2.97
CA ARG A 10 -8.33 -11.98 3.10
C ARG A 10 -7.90 -12.41 1.71
N PHE A 11 -6.73 -11.99 1.28
CA PHE A 11 -6.17 -12.38 -0.01
C PHE A 11 -4.68 -12.69 0.17
N PRO A 12 -4.16 -13.77 -0.45
CA PRO A 12 -2.74 -14.05 -0.44
C PRO A 12 -2.01 -13.03 -1.33
N VAL A 13 -0.97 -12.40 -0.81
CA VAL A 13 -0.18 -11.40 -1.53
C VAL A 13 1.31 -11.66 -1.38
N ALA A 14 2.06 -11.48 -2.47
CA ALA A 14 3.51 -11.47 -2.45
C ALA A 14 4.02 -10.02 -2.54
N MET A 15 5.06 -9.70 -1.77
CA MET A 15 5.71 -8.38 -1.75
C MET A 15 7.22 -8.57 -1.83
N THR A 16 7.94 -7.58 -2.37
CA THR A 16 9.40 -7.53 -2.20
C THR A 16 9.73 -7.30 -0.73
N GLU A 17 10.91 -7.74 -0.30
CA GLU A 17 11.37 -7.57 1.09
C GLU A 17 11.37 -6.09 1.51
N ASP A 18 11.83 -5.19 0.64
CA ASP A 18 11.85 -3.75 0.93
C ASP A 18 10.45 -3.17 1.12
N ALA A 19 9.50 -3.57 0.26
CA ALA A 19 8.11 -3.12 0.38
C ALA A 19 7.47 -3.66 1.66
N TYR A 20 7.73 -4.92 2.01
CA TYR A 20 7.22 -5.53 3.23
C TYR A 20 7.80 -4.86 4.49
N ARG A 21 9.11 -4.58 4.53
CA ARG A 21 9.74 -3.83 5.63
C ARG A 21 9.12 -2.46 5.80
N LYS A 22 8.86 -1.75 4.70
CA LYS A 22 8.22 -0.43 4.75
C LYS A 22 6.79 -0.50 5.30
N LEU A 23 6.00 -1.49 4.86
CA LEU A 23 4.67 -1.75 5.40
C LEU A 23 4.72 -2.02 6.91
N ARG A 24 5.61 -2.91 7.35
CA ARG A 24 5.79 -3.26 8.77
C ARG A 24 6.18 -2.05 9.63
N SER A 25 7.10 -1.21 9.17
CA SER A 25 7.49 -0.02 9.92
C SER A 25 6.35 0.99 10.00
N PHE A 26 5.68 1.27 8.88
CA PHE A 26 4.53 2.17 8.83
C PHE A 26 3.40 1.72 9.76
N ALA A 27 3.02 0.44 9.70
CA ALA A 27 1.98 -0.12 10.54
C ALA A 27 2.34 0.01 12.03
N ARG A 28 3.59 -0.35 12.39
CA ARG A 28 4.10 -0.21 13.77
C ARG A 28 4.09 1.23 14.26
N GLU A 29 4.55 2.18 13.46
CA GLU A 29 4.59 3.60 13.81
C GLU A 29 3.19 4.20 13.98
N ALA A 30 2.22 3.73 13.19
CA ALA A 30 0.81 4.13 13.28
C ALA A 30 0.01 3.38 14.36
N GLY A 31 0.60 2.37 15.01
CA GLY A 31 -0.10 1.51 15.98
C GLY A 31 -1.18 0.61 15.35
N LEU A 32 -0.99 0.22 14.09
CA LEU A 32 -1.92 -0.58 13.29
C LEU A 32 -1.32 -1.98 12.98
N ASP A 33 -2.19 -2.95 12.73
CA ASP A 33 -1.78 -4.15 11.99
C ASP A 33 -1.65 -3.87 10.48
N GLU A 34 -1.04 -4.78 9.72
CA GLU A 34 -0.80 -4.58 8.29
C GLU A 34 -2.10 -4.48 7.47
N GLY A 35 -3.13 -5.22 7.86
CA GLY A 35 -4.43 -5.19 7.21
C GLY A 35 -5.15 -3.86 7.46
N GLU A 36 -5.07 -3.34 8.67
CA GLU A 36 -5.57 -2.02 9.05
C GLU A 36 -4.79 -0.90 8.34
N ALA A 37 -3.46 -1.01 8.27
CA ALA A 37 -2.60 -0.07 7.57
C ALA A 37 -2.93 0.00 6.06
N LEU A 38 -3.08 -1.16 5.41
CA LEU A 38 -3.52 -1.22 4.01
C LEU A 38 -4.93 -0.66 3.85
N SER A 39 -5.85 -0.99 4.76
CA SER A 39 -7.21 -0.46 4.72
C SER A 39 -7.23 1.06 4.86
N PHE A 40 -6.45 1.63 5.79
CA PHE A 40 -6.32 3.08 5.94
C PHE A 40 -5.81 3.74 4.66
N LEU A 41 -4.71 3.23 4.09
CA LEU A 41 -4.11 3.80 2.88
C LEU A 41 -5.09 3.79 1.70
N PHE A 42 -5.79 2.68 1.48
CA PHE A 42 -6.69 2.54 0.34
C PHE A 42 -8.07 3.18 0.56
N GLU A 43 -8.59 3.24 1.78
CA GLU A 43 -9.81 4.02 2.08
C GLU A 43 -9.57 5.53 1.94
N ASN A 44 -8.34 6.01 2.15
CA ASN A 44 -7.99 7.44 2.10
C ASN A 44 -7.10 7.81 0.89
N PHE A 45 -7.02 6.95 -0.12
CA PHE A 45 -6.00 7.02 -1.18
C PHE A 45 -5.86 8.39 -1.84
N ASN A 46 -6.97 9.01 -2.25
CA ASN A 46 -6.97 10.32 -2.92
C ASN A 46 -6.55 11.46 -1.99
N SER A 47 -6.67 11.29 -0.67
CA SER A 47 -6.29 12.30 0.31
C SER A 47 -4.84 12.18 0.78
N VAL A 48 -4.25 10.99 0.70
CA VAL A 48 -2.89 10.73 1.21
C VAL A 48 -1.82 10.71 0.10
N ILE A 49 -2.23 10.67 -1.17
CA ILE A 49 -1.33 10.58 -2.32
C ILE A 49 -1.33 11.87 -3.15
N ASP A 50 -0.15 12.31 -3.57
CA ASP A 50 0.00 13.28 -4.68
C ASP A 50 -0.29 12.59 -6.01
N HIS A 51 -1.42 12.95 -6.64
CA HIS A 51 -1.88 12.39 -7.90
C HIS A 51 -0.85 12.51 -9.05
N LYS A 52 -0.18 13.67 -9.18
CA LYS A 52 0.78 13.90 -10.28
C LYS A 52 2.03 13.05 -10.08
N ASN A 53 2.52 12.97 -8.85
CA ASN A 53 3.67 12.14 -8.50
C ASN A 53 3.36 10.66 -8.74
N LEU A 54 2.21 10.20 -8.26
CA LEU A 54 1.75 8.82 -8.44
C LEU A 54 1.70 8.42 -9.92
N THR A 55 1.05 9.23 -10.77
CA THR A 55 0.93 8.91 -12.20
C THR A 55 2.31 8.79 -12.86
N THR A 56 3.22 9.71 -12.54
CA THR A 56 4.58 9.68 -13.10
C THR A 56 5.35 8.43 -12.64
N ARG A 57 5.30 8.10 -11.35
CA ARG A 57 6.00 6.93 -10.80
C ARG A 57 5.42 5.61 -11.30
N LEU A 58 4.10 5.50 -11.42
CA LEU A 58 3.45 4.30 -11.98
C LEU A 58 3.85 4.06 -13.43
N ARG A 59 3.95 5.12 -14.24
CA ARG A 59 4.39 4.99 -15.64
C ARG A 59 5.81 4.44 -15.73
N LEU A 60 6.74 5.01 -14.98
CA LEU A 60 8.13 4.56 -14.95
C LEU A 60 8.23 3.11 -14.45
N PHE A 61 7.54 2.80 -13.36
CA PHE A 61 7.50 1.45 -12.81
C PHE A 61 7.00 0.43 -13.84
N ASN A 62 5.89 0.73 -14.53
CA ASN A 62 5.34 -0.15 -15.56
C ASN A 62 6.29 -0.33 -16.76
N SER A 63 7.02 0.72 -17.16
CA SER A 63 8.00 0.62 -18.26
C SER A 63 9.18 -0.30 -17.93
N GLU A 64 9.53 -0.43 -16.65
CA GLU A 64 10.64 -1.28 -16.18
C GLU A 64 10.18 -2.68 -15.71
N LEU A 65 8.88 -2.89 -15.54
CA LEU A 65 8.33 -4.07 -14.87
C LEU A 65 8.72 -5.38 -15.57
N GLU A 66 8.62 -5.44 -16.90
CA GLU A 66 8.94 -6.65 -17.66
C GLU A 66 10.43 -6.99 -17.64
N ALA A 67 11.31 -6.00 -17.51
CA ALA A 67 12.74 -6.23 -17.32
C ALA A 67 13.04 -6.76 -15.92
N ARG A 68 12.30 -6.30 -14.89
CA ARG A 68 12.48 -6.71 -13.48
C ARG A 68 11.92 -8.10 -13.16
N LYS A 69 11.03 -8.64 -14.01
CA LYS A 69 10.44 -9.99 -13.84
C LYS A 69 11.32 -11.12 -14.38
N ARG A 70 12.36 -10.79 -15.15
CA ARG A 70 13.30 -11.74 -15.75
C ARG A 70 14.49 -11.94 -14.83
#